data_AF-A0A399I8T4-F1
#
_entry.id   AF-A0A399I8T4-F1
#
_cell.length_a   1.000
_cell.length_b   1.000
_cell.length_c   1.000
_cell.angle_alpha   90.00
_cell.angle_beta   90.00
_cell.angle_gamma   90.00
#
_symmetry.space_group_name_H-M   'P 1'
#
loop_
_entity.id
_entity.type
_entity.pdbx_description
1 polymer ?
#
loop_
_entity_poly.entity_id
_entity_poly.type
_entity_poly.pdbx_seq_one_letter_code
_entity_poly.pdbx_strand_id
1 'polypeptide(L)'
;MILDPGILALLVSSLLISLMSLYASGWSIRILRRWDLASGSELQLALERRTYLISTIVSYFLAFQLVSLFLFIQTADSISHLFVGAMCAVGTLTVSSFGYPTLLLKIVTFILAGLWLILNHADNQGYDYPLIKAKYLLLLIMAPFILAETVVQGAYFLGLRPDIITSCCGSLFSQNSHKITSEILAAPSAPMEIVFYSSMFITFAAGARLFVQGKGGYFFASMSGIAFLTSIVSVISFISLYFYEMPSHHCPFCILQKEYGYAGYPLYILMLSGTVTGLGVGLLQQFSKEKSLAETIPALQRKLAAVSLTAFFLFTVIVTCQILFSNFKLEGY
;
A
#
# COMPACT_ATOMS: atom_id res chain seq x y z
N MET A 1 20.84 16.80 -9.52
CA MET A 1 19.87 16.02 -8.70
C MET A 1 18.63 15.67 -9.49
N ILE A 2 17.87 16.62 -10.05
CA ILE A 2 16.65 16.29 -10.84
C ILE A 2 16.93 15.37 -12.05
N LEU A 3 18.13 15.41 -12.62
CA LEU A 3 18.56 14.53 -13.72
C LEU A 3 18.92 13.10 -13.29
N ASP A 4 18.74 12.75 -12.01
CA ASP A 4 18.84 11.37 -11.57
C ASP A 4 17.77 10.51 -12.28
N PRO A 5 18.13 9.35 -12.87
CA PRO A 5 17.19 8.53 -13.62
C PRO A 5 15.95 8.11 -12.82
N GLY A 6 16.10 7.82 -11.53
CA GLY A 6 15.01 7.43 -10.65
C GLY A 6 14.03 8.56 -10.42
N ILE A 7 14.54 9.77 -10.17
CA ILE A 7 13.72 10.99 -10.01
C ILE A 7 12.96 11.29 -11.30
N LEU A 8 13.62 11.24 -12.46
CA LEU A 8 12.95 11.46 -13.76
C LEU A 8 11.87 10.42 -14.02
N ALA A 9 12.15 9.14 -13.79
CA ALA A 9 11.18 8.06 -13.96
C ALA A 9 9.94 8.26 -13.08
N LEU A 10 10.13 8.67 -11.82
CA LEU A 10 9.03 8.94 -10.88
C LEU A 10 8.22 10.18 -11.26
N LEU A 11 8.87 11.27 -11.67
CA LEU A 11 8.16 12.49 -12.10
C LEU A 11 7.34 12.24 -13.37
N VAL A 12 7.93 11.59 -14.38
CA VAL A 12 7.24 11.27 -15.63
C VAL A 12 6.10 10.30 -15.41
N SER A 13 6.32 9.22 -14.64
CA SER A 13 5.26 8.24 -14.35
C SER A 13 4.12 8.86 -13.55
N SER A 14 4.39 9.62 -12.49
CA SER A 14 3.34 10.31 -11.72
C SER A 14 2.58 11.34 -12.57
N LEU A 15 3.25 12.08 -13.46
CA LEU A 15 2.57 12.99 -14.38
C LEU A 15 1.66 12.24 -15.37
N LEU A 16 2.12 11.14 -15.95
CA LEU A 16 1.31 10.33 -16.86
C LEU A 16 0.10 9.72 -16.14
N ILE A 17 0.31 9.13 -14.96
CA ILE A 17 -0.76 8.51 -14.16
C ILE A 17 -1.79 9.58 -13.74
N SER A 18 -1.36 10.77 -13.33
CA SER A 18 -2.27 11.86 -12.96
C SER A 18 -3.08 12.40 -14.15
N LEU A 19 -2.45 12.63 -15.30
CA LEU A 19 -3.14 13.05 -16.53
C LEU A 19 -4.18 12.03 -16.98
N MET A 20 -3.83 10.74 -16.92
CA MET A 20 -4.73 9.65 -17.28
C MET A 20 -5.87 9.50 -16.27
N SER A 21 -5.59 9.68 -14.98
CA SER A 21 -6.62 9.69 -13.93
C SER A 21 -7.60 10.85 -14.11
N LEU A 22 -7.13 12.05 -14.48
CA LEU A 22 -7.99 13.20 -14.81
C LEU A 22 -8.87 12.92 -16.03
N TYR A 23 -8.26 12.40 -17.10
CA TYR A 23 -9.00 12.01 -18.31
C TYR A 23 -10.09 10.98 -17.99
N ALA A 24 -9.74 9.93 -17.24
CA ALA A 24 -10.66 8.90 -16.84
C ALA A 24 -11.77 9.45 -15.92
N SER A 25 -11.45 10.38 -15.02
CA SER A 25 -12.42 11.03 -14.12
C SER A 25 -13.50 11.80 -14.89
N GLY A 26 -13.14 12.48 -15.98
CA GLY A 26 -14.10 13.14 -16.86
C GLY A 26 -15.13 12.17 -17.44
N TRP A 27 -14.69 10.95 -17.80
CA TRP A 27 -15.59 9.87 -18.22
C TRP A 27 -16.35 9.24 -17.06
N SER A 28 -15.72 9.06 -15.88
CA SER A 28 -16.38 8.58 -14.67
C SER A 28 -17.63 9.38 -14.36
N ILE A 29 -17.54 10.72 -14.41
CA ILE A 29 -18.68 11.61 -14.14
C ILE A 29 -19.80 11.41 -15.16
N ARG A 30 -19.45 11.25 -16.44
CA ARG A 30 -20.45 11.02 -17.51
C ARG A 30 -21.14 9.67 -17.33
N ILE A 31 -20.39 8.62 -17.03
CA ILE A 31 -20.90 7.27 -16.79
C ILE A 31 -21.81 7.28 -15.56
N LEU A 32 -21.36 7.83 -14.43
CA LEU A 32 -22.16 7.90 -13.20
C LEU A 32 -23.50 8.62 -13.38
N ARG A 33 -23.55 9.66 -14.24
CA ARG A 33 -24.77 10.45 -14.48
C ARG A 33 -25.73 9.84 -15.51
N ARG A 34 -25.22 9.13 -16.51
CA ARG A 34 -26.00 8.75 -17.71
C ARG A 34 -26.09 7.25 -17.97
N TRP A 35 -25.43 6.42 -17.16
CA TRP A 35 -25.43 4.99 -17.34
C TRP A 35 -26.81 4.38 -17.07
N ASP A 36 -27.38 3.78 -18.12
CA ASP A 36 -28.65 3.06 -18.08
C ASP A 36 -28.59 1.82 -18.99
N LEU A 37 -28.42 0.65 -18.39
CA LEU A 37 -28.36 -0.64 -19.07
C LEU A 37 -29.68 -1.03 -19.76
N ALA A 38 -30.82 -0.45 -19.36
CA ALA A 38 -32.10 -0.70 -20.01
C ALA A 38 -32.28 0.11 -21.31
N SER A 39 -31.40 1.09 -21.57
CA SER A 39 -31.49 1.98 -22.73
C SER A 39 -30.70 1.45 -23.91
N GLY A 40 -31.37 1.18 -25.03
CA GLY A 40 -30.72 0.88 -26.33
C GLY A 40 -30.20 2.12 -27.09
N SER A 41 -30.00 3.25 -26.41
CA SER A 41 -29.60 4.50 -27.07
C SER A 41 -28.17 4.45 -27.62
N GLU A 42 -27.90 5.19 -28.69
CA GLU A 42 -26.53 5.34 -29.23
C GLU A 42 -25.54 5.83 -28.18
N LEU A 43 -26.00 6.68 -27.25
CA LEU A 43 -25.20 7.16 -26.13
C LEU A 43 -24.77 6.02 -25.21
N GLN A 44 -25.69 5.14 -24.82
CA GLN A 44 -25.37 3.99 -23.96
C GLN A 44 -24.39 3.04 -24.64
N LEU A 45 -24.61 2.70 -25.92
CA LEU A 45 -23.69 1.87 -26.71
C LEU A 45 -22.30 2.50 -26.88
N ALA A 46 -22.23 3.83 -26.96
CA ALA A 46 -20.96 4.55 -26.98
C ALA A 46 -20.26 4.55 -25.61
N LEU A 47 -21.01 4.64 -24.50
CA LEU A 47 -20.48 4.55 -23.14
C LEU A 47 -19.92 3.16 -22.84
N GLU A 48 -20.63 2.09 -23.21
CA GLU A 48 -20.18 0.71 -23.03
C GLU A 48 -18.84 0.43 -23.73
N ARG A 49 -18.72 0.81 -25.01
CA ARG A 49 -17.45 0.64 -25.74
C ARG A 49 -16.30 1.43 -25.12
N ARG A 50 -16.56 2.65 -24.65
CA ARG A 50 -15.54 3.50 -24.02
C ARG A 50 -15.12 2.99 -22.65
N THR A 51 -16.06 2.42 -21.88
CA THR A 51 -15.78 1.85 -20.55
C THR A 51 -14.67 0.81 -20.62
N TYR A 52 -14.70 -0.08 -21.62
CA TYR A 52 -13.69 -1.13 -21.78
C TYR A 52 -12.30 -0.54 -22.06
N LEU A 53 -12.23 0.42 -22.97
CA LEU A 53 -10.98 1.12 -23.30
C LEU A 53 -10.41 1.84 -22.08
N ILE A 54 -11.25 2.61 -21.38
CA ILE A 54 -10.85 3.36 -20.18
C ILE A 54 -10.37 2.41 -19.09
N SER A 55 -11.13 1.34 -18.82
CA SER A 55 -10.79 0.39 -17.75
C SER A 55 -9.46 -0.33 -18.04
N THR A 56 -9.20 -0.66 -19.31
CA THR A 56 -7.94 -1.27 -19.74
C THR A 56 -6.77 -0.30 -19.54
N ILE A 57 -6.89 0.93 -20.04
CA ILE A 57 -5.84 1.95 -19.92
C ILE A 57 -5.55 2.25 -18.44
N VAL A 58 -6.58 2.49 -17.64
CA VAL A 58 -6.45 2.76 -16.20
C VAL A 58 -5.79 1.58 -15.48
N SER A 59 -6.12 0.33 -15.83
CA SER A 59 -5.49 -0.84 -15.22
C SER A 59 -3.97 -0.87 -15.42
N TYR A 60 -3.48 -0.55 -16.63
CA TYR A 60 -2.05 -0.46 -16.88
C TYR A 60 -1.38 0.66 -16.08
N PHE A 61 -1.98 1.86 -16.04
CA PHE A 61 -1.43 2.98 -15.26
C PHE A 61 -1.43 2.70 -13.75
N LEU A 62 -2.45 2.00 -13.23
CA LEU A 62 -2.47 1.61 -11.83
C LEU A 62 -1.45 0.51 -11.51
N ALA A 63 -1.13 -0.39 -12.45
CA ALA A 63 -0.01 -1.31 -12.28
C ALA A 63 1.32 -0.55 -12.13
N PHE A 64 1.56 0.49 -12.93
CA PHE A 64 2.71 1.38 -12.75
C PHE A 64 2.65 2.13 -11.41
N GLN A 65 1.46 2.55 -10.96
CA GLN A 65 1.28 3.18 -9.64
C GLN A 65 1.73 2.25 -8.51
N LEU A 66 1.42 0.94 -8.57
CA LEU A 66 1.86 -0.03 -7.57
C LEU A 66 3.39 -0.15 -7.51
N VAL A 67 4.05 -0.21 -8.67
CA VAL A 67 5.52 -0.26 -8.76
C VAL A 67 6.16 1.05 -8.29
N SER A 68 5.48 2.19 -8.48
CA SER A 68 6.01 3.52 -8.15
C SER A 68 6.34 3.69 -6.66
N LEU A 69 5.65 2.99 -5.76
CA LEU A 69 5.96 3.01 -4.32
C LEU A 69 7.36 2.47 -4.05
N PHE A 70 7.69 1.30 -4.60
CA PHE A 70 8.99 0.67 -4.43
C PHE A 70 10.09 1.46 -5.14
N LEU A 71 9.80 1.96 -6.34
CA LEU A 71 10.74 2.81 -7.08
C LEU A 71 11.05 4.10 -6.30
N PHE A 72 10.05 4.70 -5.64
CA PHE A 72 10.23 5.89 -4.81
C PHE A 72 11.14 5.63 -3.62
N ILE A 73 10.90 4.53 -2.89
CA ILE A 73 11.72 4.18 -1.73
C ILE A 73 13.16 3.86 -2.16
N GLN A 74 13.34 3.07 -3.22
CA GLN A 74 14.66 2.77 -3.77
C GLN A 74 15.40 4.03 -4.23
N THR A 75 14.69 4.96 -4.88
CA THR A 75 15.29 6.23 -5.34
C THR A 75 15.67 7.10 -4.14
N ALA A 76 14.82 7.18 -3.11
CA ALA A 76 15.13 7.93 -1.89
C ALA A 76 16.35 7.35 -1.16
N ASP A 77 16.49 6.03 -1.13
CA ASP A 77 17.65 5.36 -0.55
C ASP A 77 18.91 5.57 -1.38
N SER A 78 18.83 5.43 -2.71
CA SER A 78 19.99 5.55 -3.61
C SER A 78 20.61 6.94 -3.60
N ILE A 79 19.81 8.00 -3.43
CA ILE A 79 20.32 9.38 -3.39
C ILE A 79 20.74 9.82 -1.98
N SER A 80 20.64 8.95 -0.95
CA SER A 80 20.96 9.31 0.44
C SER A 80 22.39 9.81 0.61
N HIS A 81 23.36 9.20 -0.07
CA HIS A 81 24.77 9.60 -0.03
C HIS A 81 25.05 11.02 -0.56
N LEU A 82 24.09 11.67 -1.22
CA LEU A 82 24.20 13.07 -1.67
C LEU A 82 23.95 14.08 -0.55
N PHE A 83 23.46 13.65 0.62
CA PHE A 83 23.12 14.52 1.74
C PHE A 83 23.93 14.17 2.98
N VAL A 84 24.44 15.19 3.66
CA VAL A 84 25.19 15.00 4.90
C VAL A 84 24.26 14.47 6.00
N GLY A 85 24.63 13.35 6.61
CA GLY A 85 23.86 12.70 7.69
C GLY A 85 22.81 11.68 7.23
N ALA A 86 22.53 11.59 5.93
CA ALA A 86 21.56 10.62 5.40
C ALA A 86 22.24 9.27 5.12
N MET A 87 21.95 8.27 5.97
CA MET A 87 22.48 6.91 5.85
C MET A 87 21.54 5.95 5.08
N CYS A 88 20.29 6.34 4.91
CA CYS A 88 19.25 5.58 4.21
C CYS A 88 18.12 6.52 3.77
N ALA A 89 17.07 5.96 3.17
CA ALA A 89 15.87 6.70 2.76
C ALA A 89 15.29 7.63 3.86
N VAL A 90 15.40 7.30 5.15
CA VAL A 90 14.95 8.19 6.25
C VAL A 90 15.59 9.56 6.15
N GLY A 91 16.92 9.60 6.00
CA GLY A 91 17.66 10.86 5.90
C GLY A 91 17.17 11.68 4.71
N THR A 92 17.07 11.06 3.54
CA THR A 92 16.58 11.70 2.31
C THR A 92 15.14 12.21 2.45
N LEU A 93 14.25 11.45 3.09
CA LEU A 93 12.85 11.85 3.31
C LEU A 93 12.73 13.02 4.28
N THR A 94 13.73 13.24 5.14
CA THR A 94 13.74 14.34 6.13
C THR A 94 14.31 15.65 5.60
N VAL A 95 15.01 15.62 4.45
CA VAL A 95 15.56 16.82 3.78
C VAL A 95 14.49 17.87 3.52
N SER A 96 13.29 17.42 3.15
CA SER A 96 12.16 18.27 2.78
C SER A 96 10.93 17.87 3.57
N SER A 97 10.11 18.86 3.93
CA SER A 97 8.85 18.65 4.66
C SER A 97 7.85 17.76 3.89
N PHE A 98 8.04 17.61 2.58
CA PHE A 98 7.17 16.82 1.71
C PHE A 98 7.54 15.32 1.63
N GLY A 99 8.70 14.87 2.13
CA GLY A 99 9.15 13.49 1.96
C GLY A 99 8.22 12.44 2.57
N TYR A 100 7.97 12.49 3.87
CA TYR A 100 7.02 11.59 4.54
C TYR A 100 5.58 11.74 4.04
N PRO A 101 5.05 12.95 3.79
CA PRO A 101 3.77 13.12 3.10
C PRO A 101 3.69 12.42 1.74
N THR A 102 4.74 12.47 0.91
CA THR A 102 4.78 11.72 -0.37
C THR A 102 4.71 10.21 -0.12
N LEU A 103 5.47 9.69 0.85
CA LEU A 103 5.45 8.27 1.19
C LEU A 103 4.05 7.81 1.64
N LEU A 104 3.40 8.60 2.51
CA LEU A 104 2.06 8.29 2.99
C LEU A 104 1.06 8.29 1.83
N LEU A 105 1.09 9.29 0.96
CA LEU A 105 0.24 9.36 -0.22
C LEU A 105 0.47 8.16 -1.14
N LYS A 106 1.72 7.74 -1.36
CA LYS A 106 2.04 6.54 -2.16
C LYS A 106 1.49 5.26 -1.57
N ILE A 107 1.53 5.09 -0.25
CA ILE A 107 0.94 3.93 0.42
C ILE A 107 -0.59 3.93 0.23
N VAL A 108 -1.23 5.09 0.41
CA VAL A 108 -2.68 5.23 0.24
C VAL A 108 -3.09 4.96 -1.21
N THR A 109 -2.43 5.57 -2.19
CA THR A 109 -2.73 5.36 -3.61
C THR A 109 -2.38 3.95 -4.06
N PHE A 110 -1.36 3.29 -3.49
CA PHE A 110 -1.08 1.88 -3.71
C PHE A 110 -2.27 1.00 -3.29
N ILE A 111 -2.80 1.22 -2.09
CA ILE A 111 -3.96 0.46 -1.58
C ILE A 111 -5.19 0.72 -2.44
N LEU A 112 -5.49 1.99 -2.75
CA LEU A 112 -6.62 2.36 -3.59
C LEU A 112 -6.51 1.78 -5.01
N ALA A 113 -5.31 1.80 -5.60
CA ALA A 113 -5.04 1.22 -6.92
C ALA A 113 -5.29 -0.30 -6.91
N GLY A 114 -4.78 -1.00 -5.89
CA GLY A 114 -5.00 -2.44 -5.72
C GLY A 114 -6.48 -2.79 -5.55
N LEU A 115 -7.20 -2.03 -4.74
CA LEU A 115 -8.65 -2.20 -4.55
C LEU A 115 -9.44 -1.94 -5.83
N TRP A 116 -9.07 -0.91 -6.60
CA TRP A 116 -9.71 -0.61 -7.87
C TRP A 116 -9.46 -1.73 -8.90
N LEU A 117 -8.24 -2.29 -8.96
CA LEU A 117 -7.92 -3.42 -9.84
C LEU A 117 -8.74 -4.68 -9.50
N ILE A 118 -8.91 -4.98 -8.20
CA ILE A 118 -9.76 -6.08 -7.74
C ILE A 118 -11.22 -5.83 -8.16
N LEU A 119 -11.72 -4.61 -7.96
CA LEU A 119 -13.09 -4.25 -8.31
C LEU A 119 -13.33 -4.30 -9.83
N ASN A 120 -12.36 -3.84 -10.63
CA ASN A 120 -12.41 -3.94 -12.08
C ASN A 120 -12.38 -5.39 -12.56
N HIS A 121 -11.56 -6.25 -11.93
CA HIS A 121 -11.57 -7.68 -12.24
C HIS A 121 -12.92 -8.32 -11.92
N ALA A 122 -13.54 -7.97 -10.79
CA ALA A 122 -14.86 -8.50 -10.41
C ALA A 122 -15.99 -8.02 -11.34
N ASP A 123 -15.99 -6.74 -11.72
CA ASP A 123 -16.99 -6.16 -12.64
C ASP A 123 -16.98 -6.86 -14.00
N ASN A 124 -15.79 -7.20 -14.52
CA ASN A 124 -15.65 -7.89 -15.80
C ASN A 124 -16.16 -9.35 -15.82
N GLN A 125 -16.55 -9.91 -14.66
CA GLN A 125 -17.12 -11.26 -14.57
C GLN A 125 -18.65 -11.26 -14.63
N GLY A 126 -19.30 -10.10 -14.45
CA GLY A 126 -20.76 -9.97 -14.50
C GLY A 126 -21.22 -9.54 -15.90
N TYR A 127 -22.23 -10.23 -16.44
CA TYR A 127 -22.76 -9.89 -17.76
C TYR A 127 -23.55 -8.56 -17.80
N ASP A 128 -23.98 -8.06 -16.64
CA ASP A 128 -24.81 -6.87 -16.47
C ASP A 128 -24.06 -5.66 -15.88
N TYR A 129 -22.72 -5.71 -15.82
CA TYR A 129 -21.87 -4.63 -15.29
C TYR A 129 -22.35 -4.04 -13.94
N PRO A 130 -22.60 -4.88 -12.92
CA PRO A 130 -23.30 -4.45 -11.72
C PRO A 130 -22.41 -3.56 -10.82
N LEU A 131 -21.08 -3.61 -10.98
CA LEU A 131 -20.11 -2.85 -10.20
C LEU A 131 -19.66 -1.56 -10.90
N ILE A 132 -20.20 -1.26 -12.08
CA ILE A 132 -19.75 -0.14 -12.91
C ILE A 132 -19.76 1.21 -12.18
N LYS A 133 -20.84 1.49 -11.43
CA LYS A 133 -20.98 2.74 -10.68
C LYS A 133 -19.98 2.79 -9.51
N ALA A 134 -19.80 1.69 -8.80
CA ALA A 134 -18.82 1.61 -7.72
C ALA A 134 -17.38 1.78 -8.24
N LYS A 135 -17.06 1.15 -9.38
CA LYS A 135 -15.76 1.25 -10.05
C LYS A 135 -15.40 2.69 -10.42
N TYR A 136 -16.34 3.41 -11.04
CA TYR A 136 -16.10 4.79 -11.45
C TYR A 136 -16.19 5.80 -10.30
N LEU A 137 -16.98 5.51 -9.26
CA LEU A 137 -16.97 6.29 -8.02
C LEU A 137 -15.62 6.17 -7.30
N LEU A 138 -15.10 4.96 -7.16
CA LEU A 138 -13.78 4.74 -6.55
C LEU A 138 -12.67 5.41 -7.36
N LEU A 139 -12.76 5.39 -8.70
CA LEU A 139 -11.82 6.13 -9.57
C LEU A 139 -11.86 7.63 -9.31
N LEU A 140 -13.06 8.20 -9.14
CA LEU A 140 -13.24 9.62 -8.86
C LEU A 140 -12.71 10.01 -7.47
N ILE A 141 -12.87 9.13 -6.48
CA ILE A 141 -12.31 9.32 -5.13
C ILE A 141 -10.79 9.23 -5.16
N MET A 142 -10.21 8.32 -5.94
CA MET A 142 -8.77 8.11 -6.02
C MET A 142 -8.03 9.24 -6.78
N ALA A 143 -8.68 9.86 -7.77
CA ALA A 143 -8.09 10.93 -8.57
C ALA A 143 -7.46 12.09 -7.76
N PRO A 144 -8.14 12.70 -6.76
CA PRO A 144 -7.52 13.75 -5.94
C PRO A 144 -6.31 13.25 -5.14
N PHE A 145 -6.29 11.99 -4.70
CA PHE A 145 -5.12 11.42 -4.00
C PHE A 145 -3.92 11.27 -4.94
N ILE A 146 -4.14 10.78 -6.17
CA ILE A 146 -3.08 10.66 -7.20
C ILE A 146 -2.53 12.05 -7.58
N LEU A 147 -3.41 13.05 -7.70
CA LEU A 147 -3.00 14.43 -7.99
C LEU A 147 -2.20 15.03 -6.84
N ALA A 148 -2.69 14.88 -5.60
CA ALA A 148 -2.00 15.32 -4.41
C ALA A 148 -0.63 14.65 -4.30
N GLU A 149 -0.55 13.34 -4.53
CA GLU A 149 0.72 12.61 -4.57
C GLU A 149 1.69 13.21 -5.58
N THR A 150 1.22 13.44 -6.82
CA THR A 150 2.07 13.99 -7.89
C THR A 150 2.59 15.37 -7.54
N VAL A 151 1.75 16.25 -7.00
CA VAL A 151 2.13 17.61 -6.60
C VAL A 151 3.12 17.57 -5.44
N VAL A 152 2.83 16.79 -4.39
CA VAL A 152 3.67 16.68 -3.19
C VAL A 152 5.00 16.01 -3.52
N GLN A 153 5.02 14.97 -4.37
CA GLN A 153 6.25 14.35 -4.88
C GLN A 153 7.07 15.34 -5.72
N GLY A 154 6.43 16.12 -6.59
CA GLY A 154 7.10 17.16 -7.37
C GLY A 154 7.74 18.20 -6.45
N ALA A 155 6.99 18.69 -5.44
CA ALA A 155 7.49 19.62 -4.44
C ALA A 155 8.63 19.02 -3.60
N TYR A 156 8.57 17.73 -3.28
CA TYR A 156 9.63 17.00 -2.59
C TYR A 156 10.93 17.03 -3.41
N PHE A 157 10.90 16.57 -4.66
CA PHE A 157 12.10 16.50 -5.50
C PHE A 157 12.66 17.88 -5.89
N LEU A 158 11.80 18.86 -6.14
CA LEU A 158 12.21 20.25 -6.39
C LEU A 158 12.76 20.94 -5.12
N GLY A 159 12.33 20.49 -3.94
CA GLY A 159 12.75 21.00 -2.65
C GLY A 159 14.01 20.34 -2.08
N LEU A 160 14.63 19.38 -2.79
CA LEU A 160 15.85 18.72 -2.35
C LEU A 160 17.04 19.69 -2.39
N ARG A 161 17.60 19.96 -1.21
CA ARG A 161 18.73 20.88 -1.01
C ARG A 161 19.91 20.11 -0.40
N PRO A 162 21.04 19.93 -1.11
CA PRO A 162 22.20 19.18 -0.61
C PRO A 162 22.88 19.81 0.61
N ASP A 163 22.70 21.11 0.82
CA ASP A 163 23.29 21.91 1.89
C ASP A 163 22.60 21.75 3.25
N ILE A 164 21.46 21.05 3.31
CA ILE A 164 20.77 20.75 4.56
C ILE A 164 21.41 19.53 5.23
N ILE A 165 21.97 19.73 6.43
CA ILE A 165 22.41 18.63 7.29
C ILE A 165 21.17 17.93 7.82
N THR A 166 21.02 16.65 7.47
CA THR A 166 19.87 15.85 7.92
C THR A 166 20.19 15.09 9.19
N SER A 167 19.15 14.84 9.98
CA SER A 167 19.25 13.97 11.15
C SER A 167 19.35 12.52 10.70
N CYS A 168 20.30 11.78 11.26
CA CYS A 168 20.38 10.35 11.06
C CYS A 168 19.15 9.66 11.68
N CYS A 169 18.82 8.46 11.21
CA CYS A 169 17.75 7.67 11.80
C CYS A 169 17.97 7.44 13.31
N GLY A 170 19.22 7.34 13.77
CA GLY A 170 19.55 7.19 15.18
C GLY A 170 19.11 8.37 16.06
N SER A 171 19.19 9.63 15.60
CA SER A 171 18.69 10.76 16.38
C SER A 171 17.16 10.91 16.29
N LEU A 172 16.57 10.61 15.13
CA LEU A 172 15.12 10.63 14.92
C LEU A 172 14.40 9.58 15.77
N PHE A 173 15.00 8.41 15.93
CA PHE A 173 14.42 7.28 16.65
C PHE A 173 14.90 7.17 18.11
N SER A 174 15.76 8.08 18.57
CA SER A 174 16.10 8.21 19.99
C SER A 174 14.97 8.87 20.78
N GLN A 175 14.85 8.54 22.08
CA GLN A 175 13.80 9.01 23.00
C GLN A 175 13.67 10.55 23.15
N ASN A 176 14.55 11.35 22.53
CA ASN A 176 14.61 12.81 22.65
C ASN A 176 13.97 13.59 21.48
N SER A 177 13.27 12.96 20.53
CA SER A 177 12.68 13.68 19.39
C SER A 177 11.19 14.03 19.59
N HIS A 178 10.87 15.32 19.74
CA HIS A 178 9.54 15.89 20.07
C HIS A 178 8.49 15.89 18.92
N LYS A 179 8.28 14.77 18.22
CA LYS A 179 7.21 14.64 17.19
C LYS A 179 6.36 13.40 17.45
N ILE A 180 5.14 13.35 16.92
CA ILE A 180 4.16 12.23 17.01
C ILE A 180 4.76 10.83 16.78
N THR A 181 5.92 10.75 16.11
CA THR A 181 6.77 9.57 16.01
C THR A 181 7.24 9.02 17.38
N SER A 182 7.47 9.84 18.40
CA SER A 182 8.01 9.43 19.71
C SER A 182 7.10 8.48 20.48
N GLU A 183 5.77 8.57 20.35
CA GLU A 183 4.85 7.66 21.05
C GLU A 183 4.75 6.28 20.37
N ILE A 184 4.90 6.24 19.05
CA ILE A 184 4.97 5.00 18.26
C ILE A 184 6.34 4.32 18.45
N LEU A 185 7.41 5.10 18.60
CA LEU A 185 8.77 4.62 18.87
C LEU A 185 9.03 4.29 20.33
N ALA A 186 8.28 4.87 21.26
CA ALA A 186 8.28 4.49 22.67
C ALA A 186 7.38 3.28 22.95
N ALA A 187 6.72 2.71 21.93
CA ALA A 187 5.98 1.47 22.09
C ALA A 187 6.98 0.37 22.48
N PRO A 188 6.90 -0.17 23.72
CA PRO A 188 7.89 -1.12 24.18
C PRO A 188 7.82 -2.38 23.30
N SER A 189 8.96 -2.99 23.02
CA SER A 189 9.04 -4.13 22.10
C SER A 189 8.17 -5.30 22.55
N ALA A 190 8.17 -5.63 23.84
CA ALA A 190 7.39 -6.73 24.41
C ALA A 190 5.86 -6.62 24.19
N PRO A 191 5.17 -5.52 24.54
CA PRO A 191 3.74 -5.39 24.23
C PRO A 191 3.47 -5.33 22.73
N MET A 192 4.38 -4.78 21.93
CA MET A 192 4.22 -4.78 20.47
C MET A 192 4.33 -6.18 19.86
N GLU A 193 5.20 -7.06 20.38
CA GLU A 193 5.23 -8.47 19.99
C GLU A 193 3.89 -9.16 20.27
N ILE A 194 3.30 -8.95 21.45
CA ILE A 194 1.98 -9.50 21.80
C ILE A 194 0.90 -8.99 20.85
N VAL A 195 0.86 -7.68 20.61
CA VAL A 195 -0.11 -7.03 19.71
C VAL A 195 0.05 -7.58 18.29
N PHE A 196 1.29 -7.73 17.81
CA PHE A 196 1.60 -8.27 16.50
C PHE A 196 1.10 -9.70 16.30
N TYR A 197 1.49 -10.62 17.19
CA TYR A 197 1.06 -12.02 17.06
C TYR A 197 -0.44 -12.18 17.29
N SER A 198 -1.03 -11.37 18.17
CA SER A 198 -2.48 -11.35 18.38
C SER A 198 -3.23 -10.86 17.14
N SER A 199 -2.78 -9.77 16.51
CA SER A 199 -3.43 -9.24 15.30
C SER A 199 -3.34 -10.24 14.13
N MET A 200 -2.19 -10.91 13.98
CA MET A 200 -2.01 -11.98 13.00
C MET A 200 -2.94 -13.17 13.30
N PHE A 201 -2.97 -13.67 14.54
CA PHE A 201 -3.82 -14.78 14.95
C PHE A 201 -5.31 -14.48 14.70
N ILE A 202 -5.79 -13.30 15.08
CA ILE A 202 -7.18 -12.89 14.84
C ILE A 202 -7.47 -12.80 13.35
N THR A 203 -6.52 -12.30 12.54
CA THR A 203 -6.66 -12.24 11.07
C THR A 203 -6.76 -13.65 10.46
N PHE A 204 -5.94 -14.61 10.93
CA PHE A 204 -6.04 -16.02 10.52
C PHE A 204 -7.38 -16.65 10.92
N ALA A 205 -7.82 -16.44 12.16
CA ALA A 205 -9.10 -16.95 12.63
C ALA A 205 -10.28 -16.37 11.85
N ALA A 206 -10.24 -15.07 11.55
CA ALA A 206 -11.24 -14.39 10.71
C ALA A 206 -11.27 -14.95 9.28
N GLY A 207 -10.10 -15.18 8.68
CA GLY A 207 -9.99 -15.76 7.35
C GLY A 207 -10.46 -17.22 7.31
N ALA A 208 -10.06 -18.05 8.29
CA ALA A 208 -10.53 -19.43 8.41
C ALA A 208 -12.06 -19.50 8.55
N ARG A 209 -12.65 -18.61 9.36
CA ARG A 209 -14.12 -18.50 9.48
C ARG A 209 -14.77 -18.15 8.13
N LEU A 210 -14.18 -17.21 7.38
CA LEU A 210 -14.66 -16.86 6.04
C LEU A 210 -14.59 -18.05 5.07
N PHE A 211 -13.51 -18.83 5.11
CA PHE A 211 -13.36 -20.03 4.29
C PHE A 211 -14.41 -21.09 4.58
N VAL A 212 -14.62 -21.41 5.86
CA VAL A 212 -15.52 -22.48 6.29
C VAL A 212 -16.99 -22.07 6.17
N GLN A 213 -17.33 -20.85 6.62
CA GLN A 213 -18.72 -20.42 6.76
C GLN A 213 -19.20 -19.53 5.61
N GLY A 214 -18.31 -19.01 4.77
CA GLY A 214 -18.65 -18.04 3.73
C GLY A 214 -19.15 -16.70 4.28
N LYS A 215 -18.95 -16.42 5.57
CA LYS A 215 -19.45 -15.24 6.28
C LYS A 215 -18.31 -14.49 6.96
N GLY A 216 -18.49 -13.18 7.15
CA GLY A 216 -17.56 -12.34 7.91
C GLY A 216 -16.54 -11.57 7.06
N GLY A 217 -16.81 -11.35 5.77
CA GLY A 217 -15.89 -10.64 4.87
C GLY A 217 -15.50 -9.23 5.36
N TYR A 218 -16.43 -8.48 5.95
CA TYR A 218 -16.12 -7.17 6.56
C TYR A 218 -15.19 -7.29 7.76
N PHE A 219 -15.44 -8.26 8.65
CA PHE A 219 -14.59 -8.47 9.82
C PHE A 219 -13.17 -8.87 9.41
N PHE A 220 -13.04 -9.80 8.44
CA PHE A 220 -11.75 -10.16 7.89
C PHE A 220 -11.02 -8.95 7.28
N ALA A 221 -11.71 -8.15 6.46
CA ALA A 221 -11.14 -6.94 5.87
C ALA A 221 -10.66 -5.94 6.94
N SER A 222 -11.45 -5.69 7.99
CA SER A 222 -11.06 -4.84 9.11
C SER A 222 -9.82 -5.39 9.82
N MET A 223 -9.77 -6.71 10.08
CA MET A 223 -8.60 -7.34 10.71
C MET A 223 -7.36 -7.26 9.83
N SER A 224 -7.47 -7.44 8.50
CA SER A 224 -6.35 -7.23 7.57
C SER A 224 -5.82 -5.79 7.60
N GLY A 225 -6.72 -4.79 7.71
CA GLY A 225 -6.31 -3.39 7.89
C GLY A 225 -5.61 -3.13 9.23
N ILE A 226 -6.06 -3.75 10.32
CA ILE A 226 -5.38 -3.66 11.63
C ILE A 226 -4.04 -4.39 11.60
N ALA A 227 -3.97 -5.57 10.98
CA ALA A 227 -2.74 -6.34 10.80
C ALA A 227 -1.70 -5.52 10.02
N PHE A 228 -2.11 -4.76 9.00
CA PHE A 228 -1.24 -3.83 8.28
C PHE A 228 -0.64 -2.75 9.18
N LEU A 229 -1.48 -2.02 9.92
CA LEU A 229 -1.02 -0.94 10.80
C LEU A 229 -0.11 -1.48 11.91
N THR A 230 -0.52 -2.58 12.55
CA THR A 230 0.29 -3.23 13.58
C THR A 230 1.61 -3.76 13.03
N SER A 231 1.65 -4.26 11.78
CA SER A 231 2.88 -4.68 11.13
C SER A 231 3.84 -3.52 10.88
N ILE A 232 3.35 -2.36 10.41
CA ILE A 232 4.20 -1.16 10.23
C ILE A 232 4.85 -0.76 11.55
N VAL A 233 4.06 -0.67 12.63
CA VAL A 233 4.57 -0.31 13.95
C VAL A 233 5.56 -1.36 14.44
N SER A 234 5.25 -2.65 14.27
CA SER A 234 6.13 -3.75 14.67
C SER A 234 7.46 -3.75 13.92
N VAL A 235 7.47 -3.35 12.63
CA VAL A 235 8.70 -3.17 11.85
C VAL A 235 9.63 -2.17 12.52
N ILE A 236 9.09 -1.05 13.00
CA ILE A 236 9.86 0.00 13.68
C ILE A 236 10.24 -0.43 15.10
N SER A 237 9.31 -1.04 15.85
CA SER A 237 9.48 -1.31 17.28
C SER A 237 10.45 -2.46 17.58
N PHE A 238 10.37 -3.59 16.88
CA PHE A 238 11.21 -4.76 17.21
C PHE A 238 11.71 -5.55 16.01
N ILE A 239 10.94 -5.70 14.93
CA ILE A 239 11.32 -6.59 13.82
C ILE A 239 12.66 -6.13 13.21
N SER A 240 12.83 -4.83 12.95
CA SER A 240 14.09 -4.30 12.41
C SER A 240 15.29 -4.60 13.31
N LEU A 241 15.11 -4.62 14.64
CA LEU A 241 16.20 -4.92 15.58
C LEU A 241 16.77 -6.33 15.40
N TYR A 242 15.91 -7.32 15.12
CA TYR A 242 16.33 -8.70 14.84
C TYR A 242 16.97 -8.88 13.47
N PHE A 243 16.63 -8.05 12.49
CA PHE A 243 17.32 -8.05 11.19
C PHE A 243 18.68 -7.39 11.25
N TYR A 244 18.83 -6.39 12.11
CA TYR A 244 20.09 -5.65 12.25
C TYR A 244 21.01 -6.20 13.34
N GLU A 245 20.48 -7.06 14.21
CA GLU A 245 21.15 -7.56 15.42
C GLU A 245 21.67 -6.42 16.33
N MET A 246 20.96 -5.29 16.33
CA MET A 246 21.35 -4.07 17.05
C MET A 246 20.15 -3.45 17.77
N PRO A 247 20.17 -3.32 19.12
CA PRO A 247 19.01 -2.91 19.91
C PRO A 247 18.59 -1.46 19.69
N SER A 248 19.49 -0.59 19.23
CA SER A 248 19.22 0.84 19.02
C SER A 248 18.83 1.20 17.58
N HIS A 249 18.80 0.23 16.65
CA HIS A 249 18.62 0.51 15.23
C HIS A 249 17.17 0.25 14.77
N HIS A 250 16.27 1.22 15.01
CA HIS A 250 14.83 1.09 14.70
C HIS A 250 14.42 1.47 13.26
N CYS A 251 15.38 1.68 12.36
CA CYS A 251 15.08 2.21 11.03
C CYS A 251 14.26 1.21 10.20
N PRO A 252 13.08 1.56 9.65
CA PRO A 252 12.31 0.64 8.83
C PRO A 252 12.82 0.53 7.38
N PHE A 253 13.77 1.37 6.97
CA PHE A 253 14.26 1.43 5.59
C PHE A 253 15.63 0.76 5.39
N CYS A 254 16.47 0.67 6.42
CA CYS A 254 17.79 0.04 6.27
C CYS A 254 17.67 -1.45 5.88
N ILE A 255 16.61 -2.14 6.28
CA ILE A 255 16.30 -3.54 5.93
C ILE A 255 16.10 -3.75 4.42
N LEU A 256 15.86 -2.67 3.67
CA LEU A 256 15.80 -2.69 2.21
C LEU A 256 17.17 -2.65 1.56
N GLN A 257 18.23 -2.35 2.30
CA GLN A 257 19.56 -2.19 1.74
C GLN A 257 20.23 -3.55 1.48
N LYS A 258 21.30 -3.53 0.66
CA LYS A 258 22.01 -4.72 0.21
C LYS A 258 22.67 -5.47 1.37
N GLU A 259 23.10 -4.73 2.38
CA GLU A 259 23.80 -5.20 3.58
C GLU A 259 22.95 -6.20 4.37
N TYR A 260 21.63 -6.07 4.30
CA TYR A 260 20.66 -6.98 4.92
C TYR A 260 19.99 -7.90 3.89
N GLY A 261 20.64 -8.12 2.74
CA GLY A 261 20.18 -9.04 1.71
C GLY A 261 18.87 -8.63 1.03
N TYR A 262 18.51 -7.34 1.05
CA TYR A 262 17.24 -6.82 0.53
C TYR A 262 15.99 -7.43 1.21
N ALA A 263 16.12 -7.94 2.44
CA ALA A 263 15.05 -8.65 3.16
C ALA A 263 13.77 -7.81 3.36
N GLY A 264 13.87 -6.48 3.36
CA GLY A 264 12.71 -5.60 3.48
C GLY A 264 11.73 -5.72 2.32
N TYR A 265 12.22 -5.92 1.08
CA TYR A 265 11.36 -5.96 -0.11
C TYR A 265 10.30 -7.07 -0.04
N PRO A 266 10.66 -8.35 0.19
CA PRO A 266 9.65 -9.40 0.34
C PRO A 266 8.72 -9.14 1.53
N LEU A 267 9.23 -8.62 2.66
CA LEU A 267 8.38 -8.29 3.82
C LEU A 267 7.30 -7.25 3.47
N TYR A 268 7.68 -6.13 2.85
CA TYR A 268 6.72 -5.09 2.45
C TYR A 268 5.77 -5.58 1.36
N ILE A 269 6.23 -6.37 0.38
CA ILE A 269 5.37 -6.95 -0.66
C ILE A 269 4.33 -7.90 -0.05
N LEU A 270 4.73 -8.79 0.86
CA LEU A 270 3.83 -9.71 1.54
C LEU A 270 2.82 -8.96 2.42
N MET A 271 3.28 -7.98 3.19
CA MET A 271 2.42 -7.15 4.02
C MET A 271 1.38 -6.36 3.18
N LEU A 272 1.82 -5.70 2.10
CA LEU A 272 0.94 -4.91 1.23
C LEU A 272 -0.03 -5.80 0.43
N SER A 273 0.45 -6.92 -0.11
CA SER A 273 -0.42 -7.86 -0.84
C SER A 273 -1.47 -8.49 0.07
N GLY A 274 -1.08 -8.87 1.29
CA GLY A 274 -1.97 -9.34 2.35
C GLY A 274 -3.09 -8.34 2.65
N THR A 275 -2.70 -7.06 2.77
CA THR A 275 -3.60 -5.95 3.06
C THR A 275 -4.58 -5.66 1.92
N VAL A 276 -4.07 -5.49 0.69
CA VAL A 276 -4.91 -5.16 -0.47
C VAL A 276 -5.93 -6.26 -0.75
N THR A 277 -5.49 -7.53 -0.72
CA THR A 277 -6.39 -8.66 -0.96
C THR A 277 -7.39 -8.86 0.18
N GLY A 278 -6.98 -8.66 1.43
CA GLY A 278 -7.86 -8.72 2.60
C GLY A 278 -8.93 -7.63 2.60
N LEU A 279 -8.55 -6.38 2.34
CA LEU A 279 -9.49 -5.26 2.17
C LEU A 279 -10.42 -5.49 0.96
N GLY A 280 -9.89 -6.07 -0.12
CA GLY A 280 -10.64 -6.44 -1.31
C GLY A 280 -11.80 -7.41 -1.04
N VAL A 281 -11.64 -8.34 -0.09
CA VAL A 281 -12.73 -9.22 0.35
C VAL A 281 -13.91 -8.40 0.89
N GLY A 282 -13.64 -7.41 1.74
CA GLY A 282 -14.65 -6.53 2.32
C GLY A 282 -15.31 -5.64 1.26
N LEU A 283 -14.51 -5.11 0.32
CA LEU A 283 -15.01 -4.29 -0.78
C LEU A 283 -16.04 -5.04 -1.64
N LEU A 284 -15.79 -6.33 -1.93
CA LEU A 284 -16.68 -7.16 -2.74
C LEU A 284 -17.89 -7.71 -1.97
N GLN A 285 -17.86 -7.70 -0.65
CA GLN A 285 -18.93 -8.27 0.20
C GLN A 285 -20.29 -7.63 -0.07
N GLN A 286 -20.32 -6.32 -0.32
CA GLN A 286 -21.56 -5.58 -0.59
C GLN A 286 -22.27 -6.04 -1.87
N PHE A 287 -21.52 -6.58 -2.84
CA PHE A 287 -22.03 -7.00 -4.14
C PHE A 287 -22.32 -8.51 -4.23
N SER A 288 -22.02 -9.28 -3.18
CA SER A 288 -22.21 -10.74 -3.14
C SER A 288 -23.66 -11.21 -3.33
N LYS A 289 -24.64 -10.30 -3.27
CA LYS A 289 -26.07 -10.58 -3.43
C LYS A 289 -26.59 -10.28 -4.84
N GLU A 290 -25.77 -9.68 -5.71
CA GLU A 290 -26.17 -9.41 -7.09
C GLU A 290 -26.31 -10.72 -7.87
N LYS A 291 -27.42 -10.89 -8.60
CA LYS A 291 -27.78 -12.18 -9.23
C LYS A 291 -26.72 -12.68 -10.21
N SER A 292 -26.16 -11.78 -11.01
CA SER A 292 -25.11 -12.09 -11.99
C SER A 292 -23.78 -12.47 -11.37
N LEU A 293 -23.56 -12.14 -10.08
CA LEU A 293 -22.30 -12.35 -9.38
C LEU A 293 -22.42 -13.26 -8.15
N ALA A 294 -23.60 -13.85 -7.93
CA ALA A 294 -23.91 -14.64 -6.74
C ALA A 294 -22.96 -15.83 -6.54
N GLU A 295 -22.46 -16.43 -7.62
CA GLU A 295 -21.49 -17.53 -7.56
C GLU A 295 -20.04 -17.05 -7.71
N THR A 296 -19.80 -16.00 -8.50
CA THR A 296 -18.45 -15.53 -8.84
C THR A 296 -17.80 -14.74 -7.71
N ILE A 297 -18.54 -13.87 -7.00
CA ILE A 297 -17.99 -13.08 -5.89
C ILE A 297 -17.54 -13.96 -4.73
N PRO A 298 -18.33 -14.93 -4.22
CA PRO A 298 -17.86 -15.79 -3.13
C PRO A 298 -16.61 -16.59 -3.49
N ALA A 299 -16.52 -17.09 -4.73
CA ALA A 299 -15.32 -17.78 -5.22
C ALA A 299 -14.11 -16.83 -5.28
N LEU A 300 -14.29 -15.60 -5.78
CA LEU A 300 -13.23 -14.59 -5.82
C LEU A 300 -12.81 -14.15 -4.41
N GLN A 301 -13.75 -13.95 -3.49
CA GLN A 301 -13.47 -13.64 -2.08
C GLN A 301 -12.65 -14.74 -1.41
N ARG A 302 -12.94 -16.02 -1.66
CA ARG A 302 -12.11 -17.13 -1.16
C ARG A 302 -10.70 -17.09 -1.73
N LYS A 303 -10.54 -16.81 -3.03
CA LYS A 303 -9.20 -16.65 -3.64
C LYS A 303 -8.43 -15.48 -3.02
N LEU A 304 -9.08 -14.32 -2.87
CA LEU A 304 -8.47 -13.14 -2.23
C LEU A 304 -8.10 -13.41 -0.77
N ALA A 305 -8.97 -14.08 -0.02
CA ALA A 305 -8.67 -14.50 1.35
C ALA A 305 -7.49 -15.48 1.40
N ALA A 306 -7.38 -16.42 0.46
CA ALA A 306 -6.26 -17.37 0.40
C ALA A 306 -4.94 -16.63 0.17
N VAL A 307 -4.91 -15.71 -0.80
CA VAL A 307 -3.74 -14.87 -1.07
C VAL A 307 -3.39 -14.03 0.15
N SER A 308 -4.40 -13.42 0.79
CA SER A 308 -4.21 -12.58 1.97
C SER A 308 -3.59 -13.37 3.14
N LEU A 309 -4.17 -14.52 3.47
CA LEU A 309 -3.69 -15.40 4.53
C LEU A 309 -2.31 -15.96 4.21
N THR A 310 -2.05 -16.36 2.95
CA THR A 310 -0.73 -16.87 2.55
C THR A 310 0.33 -15.77 2.67
N ALA A 311 0.02 -14.55 2.24
CA ALA A 311 0.95 -13.43 2.32
C ALA A 311 1.27 -13.05 3.77
N PHE A 312 0.25 -12.92 4.63
CA PHE A 312 0.47 -12.68 6.06
C PHE A 312 1.17 -13.85 6.74
N PHE A 313 0.89 -15.10 6.35
CA PHE A 313 1.56 -16.27 6.90
C PHE A 313 3.04 -16.27 6.58
N LEU A 314 3.40 -16.07 5.31
CA LEU A 314 4.80 -15.97 4.90
C LEU A 314 5.50 -14.80 5.57
N PHE A 315 4.82 -13.65 5.70
CA PHE A 315 5.35 -12.49 6.41
C PHE A 315 5.66 -12.83 7.89
N THR A 316 4.69 -13.41 8.61
CA THR A 316 4.88 -13.84 9.99
C THR A 316 5.97 -14.90 10.11
N VAL A 317 6.01 -15.88 9.22
CA VAL A 317 7.05 -16.93 9.23
C VAL A 317 8.44 -16.34 9.04
N ILE A 318 8.64 -15.44 8.07
CA ILE A 318 9.95 -14.79 7.87
C ILE A 318 10.37 -14.02 9.12
N VAL A 319 9.46 -13.24 9.71
CA VAL A 319 9.71 -12.48 10.95
C VAL A 319 10.04 -13.42 12.12
N THR A 320 9.23 -14.44 12.37
CA THR A 320 9.43 -15.40 13.46
C THR A 320 10.70 -16.22 13.26
N CYS A 321 11.02 -16.66 12.04
CA CYS A 321 12.28 -17.33 11.75
C CYS A 321 13.46 -16.42 12.07
N GLN A 322 13.43 -15.15 11.68
CA GLN A 322 14.51 -14.21 12.01
C GLN A 322 14.65 -14.03 13.52
N ILE A 323 13.55 -13.94 14.26
CA ILE A 323 13.57 -13.82 15.74
C ILE A 323 14.16 -15.07 16.40
N LEU A 324 13.85 -16.27 15.90
CA LEU A 324 14.31 -17.53 16.49
C LEU A 324 15.77 -17.87 16.15
N PHE A 325 16.23 -17.50 14.96
CA PHE A 325 17.57 -17.84 14.46
C PHE A 325 18.60 -16.72 14.58
N SER A 326 18.17 -15.49 14.89
CA SER A 326 19.12 -14.41 15.17
C SER A 326 19.91 -14.69 16.44
N ASN A 327 21.19 -14.29 16.44
CA ASN A 327 22.03 -14.36 17.65
C ASN A 327 21.63 -13.29 18.68
N PHE A 328 20.85 -12.29 18.27
CA PHE A 328 20.36 -11.22 19.10
C PHE A 328 19.10 -11.66 19.87
N LYS A 329 19.13 -11.52 21.20
CA LYS A 329 17.96 -11.69 22.06
C LYS A 329 17.56 -10.34 22.61
N LEU A 330 16.33 -9.93 22.31
CA LEU A 330 15.74 -8.73 22.87
C LEU A 330 15.26 -9.04 24.29
N GLU A 331 16.15 -8.95 25.27
CA GLU A 331 15.76 -8.96 26.68
C GLU A 331 15.11 -7.61 26.98
N GLY A 332 13.85 -7.64 27.42
CA GLY A 332 12.98 -6.46 27.51
C GLY A 332 13.63 -5.28 28.21
N TYR A 333 13.50 -4.10 27.60
CA TYR A 333 13.76 -2.81 28.26
C TYR A 333 12.64 -2.42 29.20
#